data_AF-A0AAI8FUC1-F1
#
_entry.id   AF-A0AAI8FUC1-F1
#
_cell.length_a   1.000
_cell.length_b   1.000
_cell.length_c   1.000
_cell.angle_alpha   90.00
_cell.angle_beta   90.00
_cell.angle_gamma   90.00
#
_symmetry.space_group_name_H-M   'P 1'
#
loop_
_entity.id
_entity.type
_entity.pdbx_description
1 polymer ?
#
loop_
_entity_poly.entity_id
_entity_poly.type
_entity_poly.pdbx_seq_one_letter_code
_entity_poly.pdbx_strand_id
1 'polypeptide(L)'
;MPERKFDFPADAWLGIRAGKLDPQHFYNAKPERGAIVVLWSLFYDFHALMNNEIIYTYGPAGGYGGYDKFNSLTKDEFEKIDNLARLMQNPDENFDELVKIWETEKDFRLLMGGLL
;
A
#
# COMPACT_ATOMS: atom_id res chain seq x y z
N MET A 1 -12.74 13.95 2.01
CA MET A 1 -12.61 14.28 0.57
C MET A 1 -13.88 13.85 -0.16
N PRO A 2 -14.24 14.44 -1.31
CA PRO A 2 -15.45 14.03 -2.05
C PRO A 2 -15.31 12.59 -2.56
N GLU A 3 -16.29 11.75 -2.25
CA GLU A 3 -16.36 10.39 -2.77
C GLU A 3 -16.42 10.37 -4.30
N ARG A 4 -15.80 9.35 -4.92
CA ARG A 4 -15.83 9.09 -6.38
C ARG A 4 -15.21 10.18 -7.25
N LYS A 5 -14.47 11.13 -6.65
CA LYS A 5 -13.72 12.16 -7.37
C LYS A 5 -12.22 11.81 -7.51
N PHE A 6 -11.72 10.98 -6.62
CA PHE A 6 -10.33 10.56 -6.55
C PHE A 6 -10.25 9.05 -6.42
N ASP A 7 -9.21 8.46 -7.00
CA ASP A 7 -8.87 7.06 -6.80
C ASP A 7 -8.04 6.94 -5.52
N PHE A 8 -8.66 6.47 -4.43
CA PHE A 8 -7.95 6.20 -3.19
C PHE A 8 -7.17 4.89 -3.31
N PRO A 9 -5.92 4.80 -2.80
CA PRO A 9 -5.08 3.60 -2.97
C PRO A 9 -5.72 2.31 -2.46
N ALA A 10 -6.44 2.37 -1.34
CA ALA A 10 -7.19 1.23 -0.80
C ALA A 10 -8.25 0.69 -1.78
N ASP A 11 -9.08 1.59 -2.33
CA ASP A 11 -10.12 1.24 -3.30
C ASP A 11 -9.51 0.77 -4.63
N ALA A 12 -8.49 1.47 -5.11
CA ALA A 12 -7.77 1.15 -6.34
C ALA A 12 -7.13 -0.24 -6.26
N TRP A 13 -6.47 -0.56 -5.14
CA TRP A 13 -5.84 -1.86 -4.92
C TRP A 13 -6.88 -2.98 -4.99
N LEU A 14 -7.95 -2.87 -4.21
CA LEU A 14 -9.02 -3.87 -4.18
C LEU A 14 -9.75 -3.98 -5.53
N GLY A 15 -9.94 -2.87 -6.24
CA GLY A 15 -10.52 -2.84 -7.57
C GLY A 15 -9.67 -3.56 -8.62
N ILE A 16 -8.34 -3.36 -8.59
CA ILE A 16 -7.38 -4.10 -9.44
C ILE A 16 -7.43 -5.59 -9.09
N ARG A 17 -7.37 -5.92 -7.80
CA ARG A 17 -7.39 -7.31 -7.30
C ARG A 17 -8.68 -8.05 -7.70
N ALA A 18 -9.80 -7.33 -7.78
CA ALA A 18 -11.07 -7.84 -8.26
C ALA A 18 -11.22 -7.85 -9.79
N GLY A 19 -10.22 -7.41 -10.56
CA GLY A 19 -10.27 -7.30 -12.02
C GLY A 19 -11.21 -6.22 -12.54
N LYS A 20 -11.61 -5.27 -11.70
CA LYS A 20 -12.56 -4.19 -12.02
C LYS A 20 -11.87 -2.92 -12.51
N LEU A 21 -10.58 -2.75 -12.20
CA LEU A 21 -9.77 -1.60 -12.61
C LEU A 21 -8.55 -2.08 -13.39
N ASP A 22 -8.21 -1.36 -14.46
CA ASP A 22 -6.97 -1.57 -15.20
C ASP A 22 -5.80 -0.99 -14.40
N PRO A 23 -4.81 -1.80 -13.97
CA PRO A 23 -3.65 -1.28 -13.25
C PRO A 23 -2.84 -0.26 -14.08
N GLN A 24 -2.90 -0.31 -15.41
CA GLN A 24 -2.18 0.64 -16.26
C GLN A 24 -2.74 2.07 -16.21
N HIS A 25 -3.90 2.28 -15.58
CA HIS A 25 -4.43 3.61 -15.26
C HIS A 25 -3.60 4.36 -14.21
N PHE A 26 -2.76 3.66 -13.43
CA PHE A 26 -2.00 4.25 -12.34
C PHE A 26 -0.53 4.44 -12.69
N TYR A 27 -0.02 5.64 -12.42
CA TYR A 27 1.30 6.11 -12.84
C TYR A 27 2.02 6.80 -11.67
N ASN A 28 3.30 6.51 -11.50
CA ASN A 28 4.22 7.33 -10.72
C ASN A 28 5.21 8.01 -11.69
N ALA A 29 6.19 8.76 -11.18
CA ALA A 29 7.26 9.36 -11.97
C ALA A 29 7.76 8.39 -13.07
N LYS A 30 7.96 8.90 -14.29
CA LYS A 30 8.30 8.07 -15.46
C LYS A 30 9.58 7.26 -15.16
N PRO A 31 9.58 5.91 -15.33
CA PRO A 31 8.66 5.10 -16.13
C PRO A 31 7.57 4.30 -15.36
N GLU A 32 7.41 4.48 -14.05
CA GLU A 32 6.70 3.50 -13.21
C GLU A 32 5.17 3.56 -13.34
N ARG A 33 4.54 2.38 -13.50
CA ARG A 33 3.11 2.20 -13.75
C ARG A 33 2.61 0.89 -13.18
N GLY A 34 1.30 0.78 -13.00
CA GLY A 34 0.66 -0.48 -12.62
C GLY A 34 0.30 -0.58 -11.14
N ALA A 35 -0.08 -1.78 -10.73
CA ALA A 35 -0.52 -2.08 -9.37
C ALA A 35 0.57 -1.82 -8.30
N ILE A 36 1.86 -1.88 -8.66
CA ILE A 36 2.96 -1.55 -7.76
C ILE A 36 2.91 -0.08 -7.32
N VAL A 37 2.49 0.83 -8.20
CA VAL A 37 2.34 2.25 -7.86
C VAL A 37 1.23 2.45 -6.85
N VAL A 38 0.11 1.75 -7.04
CA VAL A 38 -1.02 1.77 -6.09
C VAL A 38 -0.58 1.19 -4.74
N LEU A 39 0.21 0.12 -4.75
CA LEU A 39 0.75 -0.47 -3.53
C LEU A 39 1.66 0.50 -2.77
N TRP A 40 2.52 1.24 -3.47
CA TRP A 40 3.34 2.29 -2.83
C TRP A 40 2.47 3.34 -2.16
N SER A 41 1.46 3.85 -2.85
CA SER A 41 0.54 4.85 -2.29
C SER A 41 -0.26 4.30 -1.10
N LEU A 42 -0.68 3.03 -1.13
CA LEU A 42 -1.35 2.39 0.00
C LEU A 42 -0.45 2.36 1.24
N PHE A 43 0.83 2.02 1.07
CA PHE A 43 1.77 2.05 2.17
C PHE A 43 2.08 3.48 2.63
N TYR A 44 2.19 4.46 1.71
CA TYR A 44 2.35 5.86 2.09
C TYR A 44 1.19 6.36 2.95
N ASP A 45 -0.06 6.06 2.56
CA ASP A 45 -1.24 6.45 3.32
C ASP A 45 -1.28 5.77 4.70
N PHE A 46 -0.96 4.47 4.77
CA PHE A 46 -0.90 3.75 6.04
C PHE A 46 0.16 4.31 6.98
N HIS A 47 1.35 4.60 6.46
CA HIS A 47 2.45 5.20 7.20
C HIS A 47 2.11 6.61 7.68
N ALA A 48 1.52 7.45 6.81
CA ALA A 48 1.05 8.78 7.16
C ALA A 48 -0.01 8.74 8.28
N LEU A 49 -0.96 7.79 8.22
CA LEU A 49 -1.96 7.57 9.27
C LEU A 49 -1.31 7.25 10.63
N MET A 50 -0.20 6.51 10.62
CA MET A 50 0.58 6.16 11.82
C MET A 50 1.58 7.24 12.24
N ASN A 51 1.45 8.45 11.67
CA ASN A 51 2.33 9.59 11.92
C ASN A 51 3.82 9.23 11.68
N ASN A 52 4.08 8.40 10.67
CA ASN A 52 5.40 7.98 10.25
C ASN A 52 5.52 8.18 8.74
N GLU A 53 6.29 9.16 8.28
CA GLU A 53 6.40 9.41 6.83
C GLU A 53 7.46 8.52 6.17
N ILE A 54 7.14 7.95 5.01
CA ILE A 54 8.14 7.26 4.17
C ILE A 54 8.88 8.30 3.34
N ILE A 55 10.20 8.32 3.44
CA ILE A 55 11.07 9.25 2.73
C ILE A 55 11.79 8.57 1.55
N TYR A 56 11.94 9.26 0.42
CA TYR A 56 12.74 8.83 -0.75
C TYR A 56 12.44 7.38 -1.22
N THR A 57 13.48 6.55 -1.32
CA THR A 57 13.46 5.16 -1.82
C THR A 57 13.20 4.14 -0.72
N TYR A 58 12.83 4.61 0.48
CA TYR A 58 12.44 3.70 1.55
C TYR A 58 11.08 3.09 1.23
N GLY A 59 10.89 1.86 1.71
CA GLY A 59 9.61 1.17 1.68
C GLY A 59 9.52 0.16 2.82
N PRO A 60 8.38 -0.52 2.94
CA PRO A 60 8.18 -1.53 3.97
C PRO A 60 9.25 -2.63 3.93
N ALA A 61 9.69 -3.09 5.09
CA ALA A 61 10.78 -4.05 5.25
C ALA A 61 10.48 -5.42 4.64
N GLY A 62 9.20 -5.76 4.43
CA GLY A 62 8.82 -6.94 3.63
C GLY A 62 9.26 -6.86 2.17
N GLY A 63 9.81 -5.73 1.72
CA GLY A 63 10.28 -5.51 0.36
C GLY A 63 9.14 -5.20 -0.62
N TYR A 64 7.92 -4.98 -0.13
CA TYR A 64 6.71 -4.79 -0.94
C TYR A 64 6.82 -3.63 -1.95
N GLY A 65 7.70 -2.66 -1.69
CA GLY A 65 8.00 -1.57 -2.60
C GLY A 65 8.94 -1.92 -3.76
N GLY A 66 9.60 -3.07 -3.75
CA GLY A 66 10.55 -3.50 -4.78
C GLY A 66 9.92 -4.41 -5.83
N TYR A 67 10.33 -4.25 -7.09
CA TYR A 67 9.82 -5.02 -8.22
C TYR A 67 9.95 -6.54 -8.07
N ASP A 68 11.12 -7.03 -7.66
CA ASP A 68 11.37 -8.46 -7.53
C ASP A 68 10.43 -9.11 -6.51
N LYS A 69 10.23 -8.43 -5.38
CA LYS A 69 9.31 -8.89 -4.34
C LYS A 69 7.86 -8.77 -4.79
N PHE A 70 7.47 -7.66 -5.39
CA PHE A 70 6.12 -7.44 -5.90
C PHE A 70 5.71 -8.54 -6.91
N ASN A 71 6.61 -8.90 -7.82
CA ASN A 71 6.38 -9.93 -8.84
C ASN A 71 6.40 -11.37 -8.29
N SER A 72 6.81 -11.55 -7.03
CA SER A 72 6.90 -12.85 -6.36
C SER A 72 6.06 -12.93 -5.08
N LEU A 73 5.08 -12.03 -4.92
CA LEU A 73 4.16 -12.05 -3.78
C LEU A 73 3.42 -13.38 -3.71
N THR A 74 3.45 -13.97 -2.53
CA THR A 74 2.68 -15.18 -2.24
C THR A 74 1.20 -14.85 -2.07
N LYS A 75 0.35 -15.87 -2.15
CA LYS A 75 -1.09 -15.71 -1.88
C LYS A 75 -1.35 -15.09 -0.50
N ASP A 76 -0.63 -15.56 0.52
CA ASP A 76 -0.82 -15.08 1.89
C ASP A 76 -0.40 -13.60 2.03
N GLU A 77 0.63 -13.17 1.31
CA GLU A 77 1.03 -11.75 1.28
C GLU A 77 0.01 -10.88 0.55
N PHE A 78 -0.53 -11.36 -0.57
CA PHE A 78 -1.65 -10.68 -1.21
C PHE A 78 -2.83 -10.53 -0.26
N GLU A 79 -3.21 -11.58 0.48
CA GLU A 79 -4.31 -11.52 1.45
C GLU A 79 -4.03 -10.54 2.60
N LYS A 80 -2.79 -10.46 3.10
CA LYS A 80 -2.40 -9.47 4.11
C LYS A 80 -2.55 -8.04 3.58
N ILE A 81 -2.10 -7.78 2.35
CA ILE A 81 -2.22 -6.46 1.71
C ILE A 81 -3.69 -6.14 1.41
N ASP A 82 -4.46 -7.11 0.92
CA ASP A 82 -5.91 -6.99 0.68
C ASP A 82 -6.64 -6.66 2.00
N ASN A 83 -6.23 -7.25 3.12
CA ASN A 83 -6.77 -6.94 4.43
C ASN A 83 -6.42 -5.52 4.90
N LEU A 84 -5.16 -5.09 4.73
CA LEU A 84 -4.76 -3.70 5.01
C LEU A 84 -5.61 -2.72 4.19
N ALA A 85 -5.74 -2.96 2.89
CA ALA A 85 -6.53 -2.11 2.00
C ALA A 85 -8.00 -2.02 2.44
N ARG A 86 -8.64 -3.14 2.83
CA ARG A 86 -10.02 -3.13 3.34
C ARG A 86 -10.19 -2.25 4.58
N LEU A 87 -9.25 -2.32 5.52
CA LEU A 87 -9.29 -1.48 6.73
C LEU A 87 -9.06 0.00 6.39
N MET A 88 -8.14 0.28 5.46
CA MET A 88 -7.82 1.63 4.99
C MET A 88 -8.94 2.32 4.18
N GLN A 89 -9.99 1.61 3.76
CA GLN A 89 -11.17 2.26 3.15
C GLN A 89 -11.93 3.15 4.15
N ASN A 90 -11.93 2.79 5.44
CA ASN A 90 -12.56 3.55 6.52
C ASN A 90 -11.61 3.62 7.73
N PRO A 91 -10.50 4.38 7.63
CA PRO A 91 -9.42 4.32 8.61
C PRO A 91 -9.83 4.83 9.99
N ASP A 92 -10.76 5.78 10.08
CA ASP A 92 -11.26 6.30 11.35
C ASP A 92 -12.05 5.23 12.14
N GLU A 93 -12.88 4.44 11.44
CA GLU A 93 -13.65 3.35 12.06
C GLU A 93 -12.78 2.15 12.40
N ASN A 94 -11.74 1.90 11.60
CA ASN A 94 -10.85 0.76 11.71
C ASN A 94 -9.52 1.08 12.42
N PHE A 95 -9.42 2.23 13.08
CA PHE A 95 -8.13 2.74 13.57
C PHE A 95 -7.45 1.77 14.54
N ASP A 96 -8.20 1.18 15.48
CA ASP A 96 -7.65 0.24 16.45
C ASP A 96 -7.08 -1.02 15.80
N GLU A 97 -7.75 -1.58 14.79
CA GLU A 97 -7.25 -2.70 13.99
C GLU A 97 -6.01 -2.33 13.18
N LEU A 98 -5.97 -1.13 12.61
CA LEU A 98 -4.81 -0.62 11.88
C LEU A 98 -3.60 -0.43 12.81
N VAL A 99 -3.81 0.05 14.03
CA VAL A 99 -2.76 0.11 15.08
C VAL A 99 -2.28 -1.29 15.45
N LYS A 100 -3.16 -2.28 15.56
CA LYS A 100 -2.72 -3.67 15.80
C LYS A 100 -1.83 -4.18 14.69
N ILE A 101 -2.17 -3.91 13.42
CA ILE A 101 -1.30 -4.25 12.27
C ILE A 101 0.04 -3.54 12.41
N TRP A 102 0.05 -2.24 12.69
CA TRP A 102 1.28 -1.46 12.89
C TRP A 102 2.19 -2.09 13.95
N GLU A 103 1.64 -2.44 15.11
CA GLU A 103 2.44 -2.97 16.22
C GLU A 103 2.95 -4.40 15.96
N THR A 104 2.20 -5.22 15.23
CA THR A 104 2.46 -6.66 15.08
C THR A 104 3.10 -7.07 13.76
N GLU A 105 2.79 -6.40 12.65
CA GLU A 105 3.30 -6.72 11.32
C GLU A 105 4.52 -5.85 10.98
N LYS A 106 5.69 -6.34 11.39
CA LYS A 106 6.95 -5.63 11.19
C LYS A 106 7.31 -5.43 9.72
N ASP A 107 6.88 -6.33 8.85
CA ASP A 107 7.16 -6.23 7.42
C ASP A 107 6.42 -5.05 6.77
N PHE A 108 5.32 -4.62 7.37
CA PHE A 108 4.58 -3.42 6.97
C PHE A 108 5.15 -2.17 7.64
N ARG A 109 5.45 -2.23 8.94
CA ARG A 109 5.85 -1.05 9.73
C ARG A 109 7.30 -0.61 9.54
N LEU A 110 8.25 -1.55 9.55
CA LEU A 110 9.65 -1.18 9.50
C LEU A 110 9.99 -0.70 8.10
N LEU A 111 10.81 0.34 7.98
CA LEU A 111 11.25 0.86 6.70
C LEU A 111 12.67 0.40 6.39
N MET A 112 12.89 -0.02 5.15
CA MET A 112 14.21 -0.29 4.59
C MET A 112 14.38 0.48 3.28
N GLY A 113 15.59 0.96 3.04
CA GLY A 113 15.93 1.76 1.87
C GLY A 113 17.43 2.05 1.81
N GLY A 114 17.88 2.57 0.68
CA GLY A 114 19.27 3.00 0.51
C GLY A 114 19.46 4.41 1.05
N LEU A 115 20.58 4.64 1.74
CA LEU A 115 21.11 5.99 1.89
C LEU A 115 21.73 6.39 0.53
N LEU A 116 21.39 7.58 0.04
CA LEU A 116 21.99 8.18 -1.15
C LEU A 116 23.51 8.35 -0.98
#